data_AF-R9MBQ6-F1
#
_entry.id   AF-R9MBQ6-F1
#
_cell.length_a   1.000
_cell.length_b   1.000
_cell.length_c   1.000
_cell.angle_alpha   90.00
_cell.angle_beta   90.00
_cell.angle_gamma   90.00
#
_symmetry.space_group_name_H-M   'P 1'
#
loop_
_entity.id
_entity.type
_entity.pdbx_description
1 polymer ?
#
loop_
_entity_poly.entity_id
_entity_poly.type
_entity_poly.pdbx_seq_one_letter_code
_entity_poly.pdbx_strand_id
1 'polypeptide(L)'
;MVICGGGHVSVPVIRLAKSIGFYTIVLEDRLSFAGHAKDAGADEVICEPFENAMRRMEGSQDTYFVIVTRGHSYDTVCLELALQKENAYIGMMGSKKRGEIVKEQLVEKGISREALDGVYTPIGLSIKAKTPEEIAVSILAEIIEVKNRAGKSDDYTQELLSYLTGEKDCDMKKSLATIISTRGSAPRKTGTKMLVLEDGTIIGTVGGGRAEAEIINECLRLIKQEQISNQVVTIDMTGKEAADMGMVCGRSIEVYLEKW
;
A
#
# COMPACT_ATOMS: atom_id res chain seq x y z
N MET A 1 11.80 -8.47 -3.89
CA MET A 1 10.65 -9.26 -4.41
C MET A 1 11.14 -10.63 -4.78
N VAL A 2 10.61 -11.67 -4.14
CA VAL A 2 10.96 -13.07 -4.39
C VAL A 2 9.85 -13.68 -5.23
N ILE A 3 10.18 -14.15 -6.42
CA ILE A 3 9.22 -14.71 -7.38
C ILE A 3 9.45 -16.22 -7.45
N CYS A 4 8.49 -17.02 -6.98
CA CYS A 4 8.53 -18.46 -7.07
C CYS A 4 7.90 -18.91 -8.40
N GLY A 5 8.74 -19.21 -9.38
CA GLY A 5 8.38 -19.62 -10.73
C GLY A 5 8.90 -18.63 -11.76
N GLY A 6 9.51 -19.13 -12.82
CA GLY A 6 10.00 -18.39 -14.00
C GLY A 6 9.12 -18.58 -15.23
N GLY A 7 7.82 -18.87 -15.04
CA GLY A 7 6.86 -19.15 -16.11
C GLY A 7 6.50 -17.93 -16.97
N HIS A 8 5.53 -18.12 -17.88
CA HIS A 8 5.10 -17.06 -18.81
C HIS A 8 4.53 -15.81 -18.11
N VAL A 9 3.95 -15.94 -16.91
CA VAL A 9 3.47 -14.80 -16.11
C VAL A 9 4.64 -14.07 -15.45
N SER A 10 5.68 -14.81 -15.06
CA SER A 10 6.80 -14.25 -14.31
C SER A 10 7.64 -13.31 -15.17
N VAL A 11 7.81 -13.60 -16.47
CA VAL A 11 8.56 -12.74 -17.40
C VAL A 11 8.06 -11.27 -17.42
N PRO A 12 6.77 -10.98 -17.67
CA PRO A 12 6.26 -9.60 -17.61
C PRO A 12 6.29 -9.03 -16.18
N VAL A 13 6.07 -9.85 -15.14
CA VAL A 13 6.22 -9.39 -13.74
C VAL A 13 7.64 -8.89 -13.48
N ILE A 14 8.67 -9.65 -13.86
CA ILE A 14 10.08 -9.28 -13.68
C ILE A 14 10.39 -7.98 -14.39
N ARG A 15 9.99 -7.84 -15.66
CA ARG A 15 10.26 -6.64 -16.47
C ARG A 15 9.63 -5.39 -15.86
N LEU A 16 8.37 -5.47 -15.45
CA LEU A 16 7.66 -4.35 -14.84
C LEU A 16 8.22 -4.05 -13.44
N ALA A 17 8.46 -5.07 -12.62
CA ALA A 17 9.04 -4.92 -11.27
C ALA A 17 10.40 -4.20 -11.32
N LYS A 18 11.27 -4.58 -12.25
CA LYS A 18 12.55 -3.91 -12.49
C LYS A 18 12.37 -2.45 -12.89
N SER A 19 11.43 -2.18 -13.79
CA SER A 19 11.16 -0.82 -14.29
C SER A 19 10.68 0.14 -13.19
N ILE A 20 10.07 -0.38 -12.12
CA ILE A 20 9.60 0.41 -10.98
C ILE A 20 10.51 0.29 -9.73
N GLY A 21 11.71 -0.29 -9.90
CA GLY A 21 12.77 -0.29 -8.88
C GLY A 21 12.71 -1.40 -7.83
N PHE A 22 12.00 -2.51 -8.08
CA PHE A 22 12.11 -3.68 -7.21
C PHE A 22 13.37 -4.48 -7.54
N TYR A 23 14.09 -4.89 -6.48
CA TYR A 23 15.08 -5.96 -6.58
C TYR A 23 14.37 -7.32 -6.69
N THR A 24 14.68 -8.09 -7.72
CA THR A 24 13.97 -9.32 -8.09
C THR A 24 14.85 -10.55 -7.95
N ILE A 25 14.43 -11.48 -7.11
CA ILE A 25 15.04 -12.81 -6.96
C ILE A 25 14.04 -13.83 -7.49
N VAL A 26 14.42 -14.60 -8.50
CA VAL A 26 13.56 -15.62 -9.11
C VAL A 26 14.01 -17.01 -8.69
N LEU A 27 13.09 -17.79 -8.13
CA LEU A 27 13.30 -19.19 -7.80
C LEU A 27 12.64 -20.04 -8.88
N GLU A 28 13.37 -20.98 -9.48
CA GLU A 28 12.85 -21.84 -10.55
C GLU A 28 13.59 -23.18 -10.57
N ASP A 29 12.88 -24.28 -10.78
CA ASP A 29 13.47 -25.63 -10.77
C ASP A 29 13.81 -26.15 -12.18
N ARG A 30 13.48 -25.38 -13.23
CA ARG A 30 13.75 -25.72 -14.64
C ARG A 30 14.72 -24.73 -15.28
N LEU A 31 15.84 -25.27 -15.77
CA LEU A 31 16.94 -24.50 -16.35
C LEU A 31 16.52 -23.52 -17.47
N SER A 32 15.63 -23.91 -18.37
CA SER A 32 15.18 -23.04 -19.47
C SER A 32 14.40 -21.82 -18.97
N PHE A 33 13.54 -22.01 -17.97
CA PHE A 33 12.75 -20.94 -17.38
C PHE A 33 13.59 -20.03 -16.48
N ALA A 34 14.62 -20.57 -15.82
CA ALA A 34 15.64 -19.78 -15.14
C ALA A 34 16.40 -18.87 -16.14
N GLY A 35 16.73 -19.40 -17.32
CA GLY A 35 17.28 -18.61 -18.43
C GLY A 35 16.36 -17.45 -18.84
N HIS A 36 15.07 -17.73 -19.07
CA HIS A 36 14.09 -16.69 -19.42
C HIS A 36 13.94 -15.62 -18.33
N ALA A 37 14.01 -15.99 -17.06
CA ALA A 37 13.95 -15.04 -15.95
C ALA A 37 15.15 -14.09 -15.97
N LYS A 38 16.35 -14.62 -16.25
CA LYS A 38 17.56 -13.82 -16.41
C LYS A 38 17.46 -12.88 -17.62
N ASP A 39 16.98 -13.38 -18.75
CA ASP A 39 16.77 -12.58 -19.97
C ASP A 39 15.68 -11.50 -19.79
N ALA A 40 14.69 -11.77 -18.93
CA ALA A 40 13.69 -10.79 -18.54
C ALA A 40 14.24 -9.67 -17.63
N GLY A 41 15.45 -9.85 -17.10
CA GLY A 41 16.18 -8.87 -16.31
C GLY A 41 16.15 -9.12 -14.81
N ALA A 42 15.84 -10.33 -14.33
CA ALA A 42 15.91 -10.65 -12.91
C ALA A 42 17.31 -10.33 -12.34
N ASP A 43 17.36 -9.76 -11.15
CA ASP A 43 18.63 -9.38 -10.50
C ASP A 43 19.36 -10.62 -9.99
N GLU A 44 18.62 -11.58 -9.44
CA GLU A 44 19.11 -12.90 -9.07
C GLU A 44 18.18 -14.01 -9.59
N VAL A 45 18.78 -15.15 -9.94
CA VAL A 45 18.05 -16.36 -10.32
C VAL A 45 18.66 -17.56 -9.61
N ILE A 46 17.85 -18.27 -8.83
CA ILE A 46 18.22 -19.49 -8.12
C ILE A 46 17.55 -20.68 -8.82
N CYS A 47 18.35 -21.45 -9.55
CA CYS A 47 17.87 -22.60 -10.31
C CYS A 47 17.97 -23.91 -9.50
N GLU A 48 17.06 -24.10 -8.55
CA GLU A 48 17.04 -25.24 -7.60
C GLU A 48 15.60 -25.66 -7.31
N PRO A 49 15.37 -26.85 -6.72
CA PRO A 49 14.05 -27.21 -6.19
C PRO A 49 13.51 -26.12 -5.25
N PHE A 50 12.23 -25.77 -5.39
CA PHE A 50 11.62 -24.65 -4.67
C PHE A 50 11.82 -24.70 -3.16
N GLU A 51 11.75 -25.88 -2.55
CA GLU A 51 11.98 -26.05 -1.12
C GLU A 51 13.39 -25.60 -0.71
N ASN A 52 14.41 -26.02 -1.44
CA ASN A 52 15.81 -25.65 -1.17
C ASN A 52 16.04 -24.16 -1.37
N ALA A 53 15.53 -23.63 -2.49
CA ALA A 53 15.64 -22.23 -2.83
C ALA A 53 14.97 -21.33 -1.76
N MET A 54 13.75 -21.68 -1.33
CA MET A 54 13.01 -20.97 -0.29
C MET A 54 13.69 -21.04 1.09
N ARG A 55 14.32 -22.17 1.45
CA ARG A 55 15.06 -22.28 2.72
C ARG A 55 16.24 -21.32 2.80
N ARG A 56 16.87 -21.00 1.66
CA ARG A 56 17.98 -20.04 1.57
C ARG A 56 17.53 -18.58 1.64
N MET A 57 16.25 -18.30 1.41
CA MET A 57 15.72 -16.94 1.43
C MET A 57 15.45 -16.48 2.85
N GLU A 58 15.94 -15.28 3.16
CA GLU A 58 15.59 -14.56 4.37
C GLU A 58 14.38 -13.66 4.11
N GLY A 59 13.53 -13.54 5.12
CA GLY A 59 12.37 -12.66 5.12
C GLY A 59 12.71 -11.30 5.76
N SER A 60 11.92 -10.29 5.45
CA SER A 60 11.96 -8.98 6.11
C SER A 60 10.60 -8.29 5.94
N GLN A 61 10.38 -7.18 6.66
CA GLN A 61 9.18 -6.35 6.51
C GLN A 61 9.03 -5.71 5.11
N ASP A 62 10.06 -5.79 4.26
CA ASP A 62 10.06 -5.32 2.88
C ASP A 62 10.18 -6.47 1.85
N THR A 63 9.95 -7.72 2.30
CA THR A 63 9.99 -8.89 1.40
C THR A 63 8.60 -9.20 0.84
N TYR A 64 8.49 -9.22 -0.48
CA TYR A 64 7.25 -9.52 -1.22
C TYR A 64 7.40 -10.89 -1.90
N PHE A 65 6.67 -11.89 -1.44
CA PHE A 65 6.63 -13.22 -2.04
C PHE A 65 5.53 -13.31 -3.10
N VAL A 66 5.91 -13.64 -4.33
CA VAL A 66 5.03 -13.79 -5.49
C VAL A 66 5.08 -15.24 -5.95
N ILE A 67 4.06 -16.02 -5.61
CA ILE A 67 4.00 -17.45 -5.86
C ILE A 67 3.23 -17.71 -7.16
N VAL A 68 3.96 -18.00 -8.23
CA VAL A 68 3.46 -18.17 -9.61
C VAL A 68 4.07 -19.44 -10.24
N THR A 69 4.05 -20.55 -9.47
CA THR A 69 4.72 -21.78 -9.90
C THR A 69 3.92 -22.55 -10.97
N ARG A 70 4.46 -23.69 -11.40
CA ARG A 70 3.88 -24.55 -12.44
C ARG A 70 2.82 -25.56 -11.95
N GLY A 71 2.39 -25.52 -10.69
CA GLY A 71 1.37 -26.47 -10.23
C GLY A 71 1.07 -26.50 -8.73
N HIS A 72 0.01 -27.26 -8.40
CA HIS A 72 -0.61 -27.36 -7.08
C HIS A 72 0.33 -27.66 -5.92
N SER A 73 1.17 -28.69 -6.05
CA SER A 73 2.07 -29.10 -4.97
C SER A 73 3.12 -28.04 -4.65
N TYR A 74 3.67 -27.38 -5.67
CA TYR A 74 4.74 -26.39 -5.51
C TYR A 74 4.22 -25.08 -4.92
N ASP A 75 3.01 -24.65 -5.29
CA ASP A 75 2.40 -23.46 -4.69
C ASP A 75 2.18 -23.64 -3.17
N THR A 76 1.69 -24.82 -2.74
CA THR A 76 1.53 -25.11 -1.31
C THR A 76 2.87 -25.13 -0.57
N VAL A 77 3.92 -25.74 -1.15
CA VAL A 77 5.26 -25.76 -0.54
C VAL A 77 5.85 -24.36 -0.40
N CYS A 78 5.78 -23.54 -1.46
CA CYS A 78 6.25 -22.17 -1.42
C CYS A 78 5.47 -21.32 -0.41
N LEU A 79 4.14 -21.49 -0.36
CA LEU A 79 3.29 -20.75 0.57
C LEU A 79 3.60 -21.11 2.03
N GLU A 80 3.70 -22.41 2.33
CA GLU A 80 4.05 -22.91 3.66
C GLU A 80 5.39 -22.33 4.15
N LEU A 81 6.41 -22.34 3.29
CA LEU A 81 7.73 -21.80 3.62
C LEU A 81 7.77 -20.27 3.68
N ALA A 82 6.96 -19.57 2.89
CA ALA A 82 6.86 -18.12 2.92
C ALA A 82 6.18 -17.63 4.22
N LEU A 83 5.15 -18.34 4.69
CA LEU A 83 4.42 -18.01 5.93
C LEU A 83 5.29 -18.15 7.18
N GLN A 84 6.38 -18.91 7.12
CA GLN A 84 7.35 -19.05 8.21
C GLN A 84 8.41 -17.94 8.22
N LYS A 85 8.32 -16.95 7.32
CA LYS A 85 9.30 -15.88 7.15
C LYS A 85 8.64 -14.53 7.37
N GLU A 86 9.41 -13.57 7.85
CA GLU A 86 8.96 -12.18 7.86
C GLU A 86 8.72 -11.68 6.42
N ASN A 87 7.62 -10.97 6.20
CA ASN A 87 7.20 -10.56 4.87
C ASN A 87 6.31 -9.32 4.94
N ALA A 88 6.35 -8.52 3.87
CA ALA A 88 5.42 -7.43 3.59
C ALA A 88 4.13 -7.93 2.93
N TYR A 89 4.24 -9.03 2.19
CA TYR A 89 3.22 -9.50 1.26
C TYR A 89 3.48 -10.95 0.85
N ILE A 90 2.43 -11.76 0.81
CA ILE A 90 2.43 -13.08 0.18
C ILE A 90 1.24 -13.17 -0.79
N GLY A 91 1.55 -13.27 -2.07
CA GLY A 91 0.56 -13.47 -3.13
C GLY A 91 0.71 -14.84 -3.77
N MET A 92 -0.41 -15.55 -3.97
CA MET A 92 -0.43 -16.85 -4.61
C MET A 92 -1.35 -16.87 -5.83
N MET A 93 -0.82 -17.34 -6.95
CA MET A 93 -1.57 -17.59 -8.18
C MET A 93 -2.54 -18.75 -7.99
N GLY A 94 -3.78 -18.57 -8.45
CA GLY A 94 -4.79 -19.62 -8.38
C GLY A 94 -6.21 -19.06 -8.49
N SER A 95 -7.19 -19.94 -8.60
CA SER A 95 -8.60 -19.54 -8.46
C SER A 95 -8.96 -19.33 -6.98
N LYS A 96 -10.04 -18.59 -6.70
CA LYS A 96 -10.58 -18.45 -5.33
C LYS A 96 -10.78 -19.81 -4.66
N LYS A 97 -11.47 -20.72 -5.35
CA LYS A 97 -11.72 -22.09 -4.88
C LYS A 97 -10.42 -22.83 -4.54
N ARG A 98 -9.38 -22.67 -5.35
CA ARG A 98 -8.07 -23.29 -5.10
C ARG A 98 -7.38 -22.69 -3.89
N GLY A 99 -7.45 -21.35 -3.75
CA GLY A 99 -6.93 -20.66 -2.57
C GLY A 99 -7.52 -21.22 -1.28
N GLU A 100 -8.84 -21.39 -1.23
CA GLU A 100 -9.52 -21.97 -0.05
C GLU A 100 -9.05 -23.39 0.27
N ILE A 101 -8.94 -24.27 -0.74
CA ILE A 101 -8.47 -25.65 -0.54
C ILE A 101 -7.04 -25.67 0.03
N VAL A 102 -6.14 -24.82 -0.50
CA VAL A 102 -4.76 -24.75 0.00
C VAL A 102 -4.72 -24.19 1.42
N LYS A 103 -5.54 -23.18 1.74
CA LYS A 103 -5.65 -22.64 3.10
C LYS A 103 -6.14 -23.71 4.08
N GLU A 104 -7.17 -24.49 3.75
CA GLU A 104 -7.66 -25.58 4.59
C GLU A 104 -6.57 -26.63 4.87
N GLN A 105 -5.83 -27.05 3.84
CA GLN A 105 -4.71 -27.98 4.00
C GLN A 105 -3.60 -27.44 4.92
N LEU A 106 -3.34 -26.13 4.88
CA LEU A 106 -2.34 -25.49 5.74
C LEU A 106 -2.84 -25.34 7.19
N VAL A 107 -4.13 -25.12 7.40
CA VAL A 107 -4.73 -25.15 8.74
C VAL A 107 -4.59 -26.54 9.37
N GLU A 108 -4.83 -27.61 8.61
CA GLU A 108 -4.64 -29.00 9.09
C GLU A 108 -3.18 -29.29 9.49
N LYS A 109 -2.22 -28.59 8.87
CA LYS A 109 -0.78 -28.64 9.22
C LYS A 109 -0.39 -27.74 10.39
N GLY A 110 -1.35 -27.02 10.98
CA GLY A 110 -1.13 -26.18 12.17
C GLY A 110 -0.78 -24.72 11.88
N ILE A 111 -0.90 -24.25 10.63
CA ILE A 111 -0.79 -22.82 10.31
C ILE A 111 -2.04 -22.09 10.81
N SER A 112 -1.85 -20.96 11.49
CA SER A 112 -2.96 -20.18 12.03
C SER A 112 -3.80 -19.54 10.92
N ARG A 113 -5.09 -19.36 11.17
CA ARG A 113 -6.00 -18.72 10.20
C ARG A 113 -5.63 -17.25 9.99
N GLU A 114 -5.16 -16.59 11.04
CA GLU A 114 -4.74 -15.19 11.02
C GLU A 114 -3.58 -14.98 10.04
N ALA A 115 -2.62 -15.92 9.97
CA ALA A 115 -1.52 -15.85 9.01
C ALA A 115 -2.03 -16.06 7.57
N LEU A 116 -3.02 -16.94 7.38
CA LEU A 116 -3.61 -17.25 6.07
C LEU A 116 -4.56 -16.15 5.56
N ASP A 117 -5.16 -15.36 6.45
CA ASP A 117 -6.00 -14.23 6.10
C ASP A 117 -5.18 -13.09 5.45
N GLY A 118 -3.89 -13.01 5.77
CA GLY A 118 -2.93 -12.11 5.11
C GLY A 118 -2.47 -12.55 3.72
N VAL A 119 -2.88 -13.73 3.23
CA VAL A 119 -2.46 -14.26 1.92
C VAL A 119 -3.40 -13.81 0.81
N TYR A 120 -2.82 -13.16 -0.21
CA TYR A 120 -3.54 -12.66 -1.38
C TYR A 120 -3.70 -13.78 -2.42
N THR A 121 -4.89 -14.40 -2.45
CA THR A 121 -5.23 -15.46 -3.40
C THR A 121 -6.68 -15.34 -3.88
N PRO A 122 -6.96 -15.20 -5.19
CA PRO A 122 -6.01 -15.03 -6.29
C PRO A 122 -5.14 -13.79 -6.13
N ILE A 123 -3.87 -13.92 -6.51
CA ILE A 123 -2.92 -12.80 -6.53
C ILE A 123 -3.36 -11.70 -7.51
N GLY A 124 -3.20 -10.44 -7.11
CA GLY A 124 -3.41 -9.27 -7.95
C GLY A 124 -4.84 -8.71 -7.93
N LEU A 125 -4.95 -7.42 -8.24
CA LEU A 125 -6.24 -6.72 -8.28
C LEU A 125 -7.19 -7.30 -9.33
N SER A 126 -8.48 -7.33 -8.99
CA SER A 126 -9.54 -7.83 -9.87
C SER A 126 -9.85 -6.86 -11.03
N ILE A 127 -8.98 -6.83 -12.04
CA ILE A 127 -9.11 -6.00 -13.26
C ILE A 127 -9.61 -6.78 -14.48
N LYS A 128 -10.04 -8.03 -14.29
CA LYS A 128 -10.44 -8.96 -15.38
C LYS A 128 -9.34 -9.23 -16.40
N ALA A 129 -8.09 -9.32 -15.92
CA ALA A 129 -6.91 -9.63 -16.73
C ALA A 129 -7.05 -10.97 -17.46
N LYS A 130 -6.54 -11.03 -18.69
CA LYS A 130 -6.56 -12.19 -19.58
C LYS A 130 -5.18 -12.55 -20.11
N THR A 131 -4.31 -11.56 -20.34
CA THR A 131 -2.95 -11.80 -20.83
C THR A 131 -1.94 -11.85 -19.68
N PRO A 132 -0.77 -12.50 -19.86
CA PRO A 132 0.31 -12.45 -18.87
C PRO A 132 0.73 -11.03 -18.48
N GLU A 133 0.73 -10.09 -19.43
CA GLU A 133 1.06 -8.69 -19.20
C GLU A 133 0.01 -7.98 -18.33
N GLU A 134 -1.28 -8.20 -18.61
CA GLU A 134 -2.37 -7.66 -17.79
C GLU A 134 -2.35 -8.25 -16.37
N ILE A 135 -2.05 -9.55 -16.25
CA ILE A 135 -1.88 -10.22 -14.96
C ILE A 135 -0.70 -9.60 -14.21
N ALA A 136 0.42 -9.33 -14.87
CA ALA A 136 1.57 -8.69 -14.25
C ALA A 136 1.25 -7.28 -13.72
N VAL A 137 0.49 -6.49 -14.49
CA VAL A 137 -0.02 -5.18 -14.04
C VAL A 137 -0.90 -5.33 -12.82
N SER A 138 -1.82 -6.30 -12.82
CA SER A 138 -2.71 -6.60 -11.69
C SER A 138 -1.94 -6.95 -10.41
N ILE A 139 -0.92 -7.81 -10.52
CA ILE A 139 -0.05 -8.21 -9.39
C ILE A 139 0.72 -7.01 -8.84
N LEU A 140 1.38 -6.25 -9.71
CA LEU A 140 2.19 -5.12 -9.26
C LEU A 140 1.35 -3.98 -8.71
N ALA A 141 0.14 -3.75 -9.23
CA ALA A 141 -0.78 -2.77 -8.67
C ALA A 141 -1.16 -3.12 -7.22
N GLU A 142 -1.44 -4.40 -6.95
CA GLU A 142 -1.73 -4.89 -5.58
C GLU A 142 -0.50 -4.74 -4.66
N ILE A 143 0.68 -5.12 -5.13
CA ILE A 143 1.93 -4.99 -4.35
C ILE A 143 2.24 -3.52 -4.03
N ILE A 144 2.10 -2.61 -5.00
CA ILE A 144 2.29 -1.16 -4.79
C ILE A 144 1.26 -0.62 -3.80
N GLU A 145 0.01 -1.09 -3.87
CA GLU A 145 -1.02 -0.72 -2.90
C GLU A 145 -0.61 -1.12 -1.48
N VAL A 146 -0.16 -2.36 -1.29
CA VAL A 146 0.29 -2.87 0.02
C VAL A 146 1.51 -2.09 0.53
N LYS A 147 2.54 -1.92 -0.30
CA LYS A 147 3.73 -1.11 0.01
C LYS A 147 3.36 0.30 0.48
N ASN A 148 2.42 0.94 -0.21
CA ASN A 148 2.00 2.31 0.10
C ASN A 148 0.97 2.40 1.22
N ARG A 149 0.34 1.29 1.63
CA ARG A 149 -0.50 1.21 2.84
C ARG A 149 0.38 1.08 4.09
N ALA A 150 1.43 0.26 4.05
CA ALA A 150 2.34 0.06 5.18
C ALA A 150 3.09 1.35 5.58
N GLY A 151 3.43 2.20 4.61
CA GLY A 151 4.02 3.52 4.86
C GLY A 151 3.02 4.62 5.27
N LYS A 152 1.73 4.30 5.39
CA LYS A 152 0.67 5.25 5.74
C LYS A 152 0.11 4.94 7.12
N SER A 153 0.89 5.19 8.16
CA SER A 153 0.33 5.71 9.41
C SER A 153 -0.10 7.17 9.18
N ASP A 154 -1.04 7.41 8.26
CA ASP A 154 -1.57 8.73 7.92
C ASP A 154 -2.47 9.31 9.05
N ASP A 155 -2.58 8.61 10.19
CA ASP A 155 -3.42 9.02 11.32
C ASP A 155 -2.64 9.84 12.35
N TYR A 156 -1.38 9.48 12.66
CA TYR A 156 -0.53 10.22 13.61
C TYR A 156 0.96 9.96 13.34
N THR A 157 1.71 10.95 12.84
CA THR A 157 3.18 10.85 12.78
C THR A 157 3.77 10.95 14.19
N GLN A 158 4.96 10.37 14.41
CA GLN A 158 5.65 10.50 15.71
C GLN A 158 5.85 11.97 16.12
N GLU A 159 6.11 12.84 15.15
CA GLU A 159 6.20 14.28 15.40
C GLU A 159 4.85 14.85 15.86
N LEU A 160 3.76 14.54 15.15
CA LEU A 160 2.42 14.99 15.52
C LEU A 160 2.02 14.45 16.91
N LEU A 161 2.29 13.18 17.21
CA LEU A 161 2.09 12.58 18.53
C LEU A 161 2.86 13.32 19.61
N SER A 162 4.12 13.69 19.37
CA SER A 162 4.92 14.39 20.37
C SER A 162 4.29 15.72 20.80
N TYR A 163 3.65 16.46 19.87
CA TYR A 163 2.92 17.69 20.19
C TYR A 163 1.55 17.42 20.84
N LEU A 164 0.82 16.39 20.40
CA LEU A 164 -0.51 16.09 20.94
C LEU A 164 -0.46 15.51 22.36
N THR A 165 0.55 14.70 22.66
CA THR A 165 0.75 14.03 23.95
C THR A 165 1.47 14.89 24.98
N GLY A 166 2.02 16.05 24.57
CA GLY A 166 2.76 16.96 25.44
C GLY A 166 4.25 16.63 25.62
N GLU A 167 4.80 15.63 24.91
CA GLU A 167 6.25 15.36 24.92
C GLU A 167 7.06 16.53 24.35
N LYS A 168 6.54 17.16 23.29
CA LYS A 168 6.96 18.47 22.80
C LYS A 168 5.91 19.48 23.24
N ASP A 169 5.98 19.87 24.50
CA ASP A 169 5.05 20.86 25.01
C ASP A 169 5.36 22.25 24.43
N CYS A 170 4.31 22.91 23.99
CA CYS A 170 4.34 24.31 23.63
C CYS A 170 3.15 24.95 24.33
N ASP A 171 3.38 26.00 25.12
CA ASP A 171 2.32 26.84 25.73
C ASP A 171 1.42 27.52 24.67
N MET A 172 1.62 27.23 23.39
CA MET A 172 0.84 27.74 22.28
C MET A 172 -0.43 26.93 22.10
N LYS A 173 -1.53 27.66 21.88
CA LYS A 173 -2.79 27.06 21.44
C LYS A 173 -2.59 26.39 20.08
N LYS A 174 -3.29 25.28 19.86
CA LYS A 174 -3.16 24.50 18.63
C LYS A 174 -4.51 24.00 18.13
N SER A 175 -4.55 23.70 16.84
CA SER A 175 -5.73 23.12 16.19
C SER A 175 -5.33 21.96 15.29
N LEU A 176 -6.07 20.87 15.41
CA LEU A 176 -5.91 19.68 14.59
C LEU A 176 -6.94 19.70 13.46
N ALA A 177 -6.46 19.63 12.22
CA ALA A 177 -7.27 19.43 11.03
C ALA A 177 -7.23 17.97 10.62
N THR A 178 -8.39 17.33 10.45
CA THR A 178 -8.53 15.95 9.98
C THR A 178 -9.43 15.90 8.74
N ILE A 179 -8.94 15.34 7.63
CA ILE A 179 -9.80 15.09 6.45
C ILE A 179 -10.80 13.99 6.81
N ILE A 180 -12.09 14.30 6.81
CA ILE A 180 -13.17 13.34 7.15
C ILE A 180 -13.89 12.80 5.91
N SER A 181 -13.86 13.52 4.80
CA SER A 181 -14.49 13.10 3.54
C SER A 181 -13.76 13.66 2.33
N THR A 182 -13.74 12.91 1.24
CA THR A 182 -13.16 13.34 -0.04
C THR A 182 -14.10 12.98 -1.18
N ARG A 183 -14.40 13.94 -2.06
CA ARG A 183 -15.14 13.74 -3.30
C ARG A 183 -14.24 14.08 -4.50
N GLY A 184 -14.17 13.19 -5.48
CA GLY A 184 -13.26 13.30 -6.62
C GLY A 184 -11.81 12.98 -6.24
N SER A 185 -10.85 13.42 -7.05
CA SER A 185 -9.42 13.21 -6.79
C SER A 185 -8.93 14.18 -5.70
N ALA A 186 -8.91 13.80 -4.43
CA ALA A 186 -8.30 14.62 -3.38
C ALA A 186 -6.78 14.39 -3.30
N PRO A 187 -5.98 15.40 -2.90
CA PRO A 187 -4.52 15.26 -2.78
C PRO A 187 -4.09 14.34 -1.63
N ARG A 188 -4.93 14.20 -0.59
CA ARG A 188 -4.77 13.25 0.52
C ARG A 188 -6.07 12.50 0.78
N LYS A 189 -5.98 11.40 1.54
CA LYS A 189 -7.11 10.53 1.86
C LYS A 189 -7.80 10.98 3.15
N THR A 190 -9.05 10.55 3.33
CA THR A 190 -9.71 10.59 4.64
C THR A 190 -8.81 9.97 5.72
N GLY A 191 -8.76 10.62 6.89
CA GLY A 191 -7.91 10.26 8.02
C GLY A 191 -6.66 11.15 8.17
N THR A 192 -6.16 11.72 7.07
CA THR A 192 -4.95 12.57 7.09
C THR A 192 -5.13 13.74 8.05
N LYS A 193 -4.12 13.94 8.91
CA LYS A 193 -4.09 15.01 9.92
C LYS A 193 -3.00 16.04 9.67
N MET A 194 -3.25 17.26 10.12
CA MET A 194 -2.29 18.35 10.19
C MET A 194 -2.56 19.17 11.44
N LEU A 195 -1.52 19.42 12.22
CA LEU A 195 -1.58 20.28 13.40
C LEU A 195 -1.07 21.67 13.03
N VAL A 196 -1.79 22.70 13.44
CA VAL A 196 -1.42 24.11 13.25
C VAL A 196 -1.29 24.77 14.62
N LEU A 197 -0.15 25.40 14.88
CA LEU A 197 0.11 26.16 16.11
C LEU A 197 -0.28 27.62 15.94
N GLU A 198 -0.49 28.34 17.05
CA GLU A 198 -0.90 29.75 17.07
C GLU A 198 0.08 30.69 16.33
N ASP A 199 1.37 30.35 16.30
CA ASP A 199 2.42 31.09 15.59
C ASP A 199 2.47 30.81 14.08
N GLY A 200 1.64 29.89 13.59
CA GLY A 200 1.60 29.46 12.19
C GLY A 200 2.51 28.27 11.87
N THR A 201 3.20 27.68 12.85
CA THR A 201 3.95 26.43 12.67
C THR A 201 2.99 25.29 12.30
N ILE A 202 3.39 24.47 11.33
CA ILE A 202 2.59 23.38 10.78
C ILE A 202 3.33 22.06 10.98
N ILE A 203 2.62 21.06 11.50
CA ILE A 203 3.12 19.69 11.66
C ILE A 203 2.20 18.75 10.87
N GLY A 204 2.77 18.03 9.91
CA GLY A 204 2.02 17.23 8.94
C GLY A 204 1.54 18.05 7.74
N THR A 205 0.73 17.43 6.88
CA THR A 205 0.21 18.06 5.66
C THR A 205 -1.09 17.37 5.24
N VAL A 206 -2.05 18.16 4.76
CA VAL A 206 -3.33 17.69 4.20
C VAL A 206 -3.33 17.66 2.67
N GLY A 207 -2.17 17.90 2.04
CA GLY A 207 -1.98 17.67 0.61
C GLY A 207 -1.44 18.84 -0.20
N GLY A 208 -1.04 19.93 0.46
CA GLY A 208 -0.42 21.09 -0.18
C GLY A 208 -1.37 21.97 -1.01
N GLY A 209 -0.81 23.06 -1.54
CA GLY A 209 -1.51 23.96 -2.47
C GLY A 209 -2.57 24.86 -1.81
N ARG A 210 -3.55 25.31 -2.61
CA ARG A 210 -4.58 26.27 -2.17
C ARG A 210 -5.47 25.73 -1.06
N ALA A 211 -5.87 24.46 -1.15
CA ALA A 211 -6.73 23.82 -0.16
C ALA A 211 -6.07 23.79 1.22
N GLU A 212 -4.77 23.44 1.28
CA GLU A 212 -4.02 23.44 2.53
C GLU A 212 -3.91 24.84 3.12
N ALA A 213 -3.63 25.86 2.31
CA ALA A 213 -3.57 27.26 2.77
C ALA A 213 -4.92 27.73 3.37
N GLU A 214 -6.04 27.33 2.78
CA GLU A 214 -7.37 27.63 3.30
C GLU A 214 -7.64 26.94 4.64
N ILE A 215 -7.28 25.66 4.76
CA ILE A 215 -7.40 24.90 6.02
C ILE A 215 -6.53 25.52 7.12
N ILE A 216 -5.29 25.92 6.81
CA ILE A 216 -4.40 26.60 7.77
C ILE A 216 -5.04 27.89 8.28
N ASN A 217 -5.63 28.69 7.40
CA ASN A 217 -6.30 29.93 7.80
C ASN A 217 -7.51 29.66 8.71
N GLU A 218 -8.30 28.62 8.41
CA GLU A 218 -9.42 28.23 9.26
C GLU A 218 -8.98 27.69 10.63
N CYS A 219 -7.88 26.93 10.69
CA CYS A 219 -7.26 26.53 11.96
C CYS A 219 -6.81 27.74 12.79
N LEU A 220 -6.10 28.68 12.19
CA LEU A 220 -5.65 29.91 12.88
C LEU A 220 -6.83 30.75 13.37
N ARG A 221 -7.93 30.79 12.59
CA ARG A 221 -9.17 31.46 12.99
C ARG A 221 -9.82 30.76 14.18
N LEU A 222 -9.89 29.43 14.16
CA LEU A 222 -10.41 28.61 15.26
C LEU A 222 -9.60 28.83 16.55
N ILE A 223 -8.26 28.90 16.45
CA ILE A 223 -7.37 29.16 17.59
C ILE A 223 -7.64 30.54 18.23
N LYS A 224 -7.75 31.59 17.40
CA LYS A 224 -7.87 32.98 17.86
C LYS A 224 -9.25 33.33 18.42
N GLN A 225 -10.30 32.66 17.97
CA GLN A 225 -11.68 33.01 18.33
C GLN A 225 -12.21 32.07 19.42
N GLU A 226 -12.30 32.56 20.66
CA GLU A 226 -12.76 31.77 21.81
C GLU A 226 -14.19 31.24 21.64
N GLN A 227 -15.05 32.01 20.97
CA GLN A 227 -16.46 31.69 20.70
C GLN A 227 -16.65 30.54 19.70
N ILE A 228 -15.62 30.13 18.96
CA ILE A 228 -15.74 29.10 17.93
C ILE A 228 -15.40 27.74 18.52
N SER A 229 -16.36 26.82 18.45
CA SER A 229 -16.18 25.40 18.76
C SER A 229 -15.60 24.65 17.57
N ASN A 230 -15.25 23.39 17.78
CA ASN A 230 -14.88 22.48 16.70
C ASN A 230 -15.91 22.54 15.55
N GLN A 231 -15.44 22.49 14.31
CA GLN A 231 -16.27 22.72 13.13
C GLN A 231 -15.83 21.83 11.96
N VAL A 232 -16.76 21.54 11.05
CA VAL A 232 -16.44 20.93 9.76
C VAL A 232 -16.40 22.03 8.72
N VAL A 233 -15.31 22.10 7.95
CA VAL A 233 -15.18 23.00 6.81
C VAL A 233 -15.15 22.20 5.51
N THR A 234 -15.86 22.70 4.49
CA THR A 234 -15.85 22.11 3.15
C THR A 234 -14.96 22.96 2.25
N ILE A 235 -13.93 22.36 1.70
CA ILE A 235 -12.99 23.01 0.78
C ILE A 235 -13.31 22.56 -0.63
N ASP A 236 -13.73 23.49 -1.48
CA ASP A 236 -13.94 23.25 -2.91
C ASP A 236 -12.65 23.59 -3.67
N MET A 237 -12.11 22.60 -4.37
CA MET A 237 -10.88 22.72 -5.14
C MET A 237 -11.15 23.02 -6.62
N THR A 238 -12.40 23.28 -6.99
CA THR A 238 -12.79 23.59 -8.35
C THR A 238 -12.46 25.05 -8.66
N GLY A 239 -11.53 25.29 -9.60
CA GLY A 239 -11.24 26.64 -10.08
C GLY A 239 -12.45 27.25 -10.77
N LYS A 240 -12.66 28.58 -10.62
CA LYS A 240 -13.75 29.33 -11.28
C LYS A 240 -13.79 29.11 -12.81
N GLU A 241 -12.66 28.83 -13.45
CA GLU A 241 -12.57 28.58 -14.91
C GLU A 241 -13.10 27.21 -15.36
N ALA A 242 -13.21 26.23 -14.46
CA ALA A 242 -13.71 24.90 -14.79
C ALA A 242 -15.25 24.83 -14.79
N ALA A 243 -15.91 25.76 -14.08
CA ALA A 243 -17.36 25.87 -14.04
C ALA A 243 -17.95 26.27 -15.40
N ASP A 244 -17.23 27.09 -16.18
CA ASP A 244 -17.70 27.61 -17.48
C ASP A 244 -17.67 26.56 -18.61
N MET A 245 -17.00 25.42 -18.41
CA MET A 245 -16.89 24.35 -19.42
C MET A 245 -17.77 23.12 -19.15
N GLY A 246 -18.66 23.16 -18.14
CA GLY A 246 -19.69 22.13 -17.92
C GLY A 246 -19.17 20.71 -17.63
N MET A 247 -17.89 20.55 -17.34
CA MET A 247 -17.23 19.27 -17.09
C MET A 247 -16.50 19.30 -15.75
N VAL A 248 -17.23 19.25 -14.64
CA VAL A 248 -16.61 19.04 -13.31
C VAL A 248 -17.41 18.03 -12.50
N CYS A 249 -16.84 16.83 -12.31
CA CYS A 249 -17.11 16.07 -11.09
C CYS A 249 -16.45 16.86 -9.95
N GLY A 250 -17.23 17.62 -9.18
CA GLY A 250 -16.73 18.53 -8.14
C GLY A 250 -15.68 17.86 -7.25
N ARG A 251 -14.49 18.48 -7.14
CA ARG A 251 -13.42 18.03 -6.25
C ARG A 251 -13.56 18.78 -4.94
N SER A 252 -14.05 18.12 -3.90
CA SER A 252 -14.20 18.72 -2.58
C SER A 252 -13.65 17.82 -1.49
N ILE A 253 -13.21 18.42 -0.38
CA ILE A 253 -12.89 17.70 0.85
C ILE A 253 -13.67 18.32 2.01
N GLU A 254 -14.05 17.49 2.96
CA GLU A 254 -14.56 17.95 4.26
C GLU A 254 -13.49 17.69 5.31
N VAL A 255 -13.22 18.70 6.12
CA VAL A 255 -12.15 18.69 7.12
C VAL A 255 -12.75 19.06 8.46
N TYR A 256 -12.59 18.19 9.44
CA TYR A 256 -12.94 18.48 10.81
C TYR A 256 -11.79 19.23 11.47
N LEU A 257 -12.09 20.39 12.03
CA LEU A 257 -11.16 21.24 12.76
C LEU A 257 -11.52 21.20 14.24
N GLU A 258 -10.57 20.82 15.08
CA GLU A 258 -10.74 20.82 16.53
C GLU A 258 -9.66 21.65 17.22
N LYS A 259 -10.04 22.25 18.35
CA LYS A 259 -9.09 22.84 19.30
C LYS A 259 -8.43 21.72 20.08
N TRP A 260 -7.14 21.87 20.36
CA TRP A 260 -6.36 20.92 21.15
C TRP A 260 -5.52 21.66 22.18
#